data_AF-A0A396J7J1-F1
#
_entry.id   AF-A0A396J7J1-F1
#
_cell.length_a   1.000
_cell.length_b   1.000
_cell.length_c   1.000
_cell.angle_alpha   90.00
_cell.angle_beta   90.00
_cell.angle_gamma   90.00
#
_symmetry.space_group_name_H-M   'P 1'
#
loop_
_entity.id
_entity.type
_entity.pdbx_description
1 polymer ?
#
loop_
_entity_poly.entity_id
_entity_poly.type
_entity_poly.pdbx_seq_one_letter_code
_entity_poly.pdbx_strand_id
1 'polypeptide(L)' 'MERYVLEDNVISESNIGQKVYISRLSLTPSEKRLPFMFQRQQFSLIVSFVMTIYKSQE' A
#
# COMPACT_ATOMS: atom_id res chain seq x y z
N MET A 1 10.92 -9.24 -15.74
CA MET A 1 10.03 -8.81 -14.64
C MET A 1 9.79 -7.33 -14.81
N GLU A 2 8.68 -6.95 -15.42
CA GLU A 2 8.34 -5.54 -15.61
C GLU A 2 8.07 -4.90 -14.23
N ARG A 3 8.80 -3.82 -13.92
CA ARG A 3 8.63 -3.08 -12.66
C ARG A 3 7.43 -2.15 -12.82
N TYR A 4 6.23 -2.67 -12.61
CA TYR A 4 5.03 -1.86 -12.56
C TYR A 4 5.09 -0.95 -11.31
N VAL A 5 5.24 0.35 -11.53
CA VAL A 5 5.23 1.40 -10.52
C VAL A 5 4.09 2.36 -10.81
N LEU A 6 3.49 2.91 -9.76
CA LEU A 6 2.56 4.02 -9.89
C LEU A 6 3.33 5.33 -9.76
N GLU A 7 3.14 6.22 -10.72
CA GLU A 7 3.63 7.59 -10.66
C GLU A 7 2.49 8.49 -10.21
N ASP A 8 2.72 9.32 -9.20
CA ASP A 8 1.72 10.24 -8.67
C ASP A 8 2.37 11.55 -8.19
N ASN A 9 1.56 12.58 -7.95
CA ASN A 9 2.00 13.86 -7.38
C ASN A 9 1.40 14.06 -6.00
N VAL A 10 2.22 14.54 -5.07
CA VAL A 10 1.78 14.86 -3.71
C VAL A 10 0.90 16.11 -3.73
N ILE A 11 -0.35 15.99 -3.28
CA ILE A 11 -1.33 17.10 -3.24
C ILE A 11 -1.53 17.70 -1.84
N SER A 12 -1.06 17.02 -0.81
CA SER A 12 -1.20 17.38 0.60
C SER A 12 0.10 17.01 1.34
N GLU A 13 0.35 17.58 2.52
CA GLU A 13 1.58 17.42 3.34
C GLU A 13 2.70 18.44 2.99
N SER A 14 3.93 18.25 3.47
CA SER A 14 5.04 19.21 3.30
C SER A 14 5.71 19.14 1.92
N ASN A 15 5.46 18.08 1.15
CA ASN A 15 6.14 17.78 -0.13
C ASN A 15 5.23 18.03 -1.36
N ILE A 16 4.34 19.02 -1.30
CA ILE A 16 3.36 19.30 -2.37
C ILE A 16 4.04 19.54 -3.72
N GLY A 17 3.51 18.94 -4.78
CA GLY A 17 4.01 19.05 -6.15
C GLY A 17 5.19 18.14 -6.46
N GLN A 18 5.72 17.41 -5.47
CA GLN A 18 6.74 16.40 -5.71
C GLN A 18 6.13 15.18 -6.38
N LYS A 19 6.79 14.70 -7.44
CA LYS A 19 6.49 13.42 -8.08
C LYS A 19 7.01 12.28 -7.22
N VAL A 20 6.15 11.32 -6.92
CA VAL A 20 6.47 10.12 -6.13
C VAL A 20 6.20 8.87 -6.96
N TYR A 21 7.00 7.84 -6.69
CA TYR A 21 6.87 6.53 -7.33
C TYR A 21 6.54 5.49 -6.26
N ILE A 22 5.40 4.84 -6.40
CA ILE A 22 4.91 3.87 -5.43
C ILE A 22 5.09 2.48 -6.02
N SER A 23 5.95 1.69 -5.37
CA SER A 23 6.25 0.32 -5.78
C SER A 23 5.27 -0.68 -5.15
N ARG A 24 5.25 -1.89 -5.71
CA ARG A 24 4.55 -3.03 -5.10
C ARG A 24 5.38 -3.59 -3.94
N LEU A 25 4.74 -3.75 -2.80
CA LEU A 25 5.26 -4.45 -1.63
C LEU A 25 4.77 -5.89 -1.63
N SER A 26 5.68 -6.83 -1.35
CA SER A 26 5.33 -8.22 -1.09
C SER A 26 5.00 -8.39 0.39
N LEU A 27 3.77 -8.79 0.69
CA LEU A 27 3.31 -9.09 2.03
C LEU A 27 3.12 -10.59 2.19
N THR A 28 3.74 -11.13 3.23
CA THR A 28 3.53 -12.50 3.69
C THR A 28 2.82 -12.43 5.04
N PRO A 29 1.66 -13.10 5.22
CA PRO A 29 0.98 -13.10 6.51
C PRO A 29 1.86 -13.81 7.55
N SER A 30 1.82 -13.33 8.79
CA SER A 30 2.61 -13.88 9.90
C SER A 30 2.11 -15.26 10.34
N GLU A 31 0.80 -15.52 10.18
CA GLU A 31 0.21 -16.80 10.57
C GLU A 31 0.56 -17.93 9.59
N LYS A 32 1.24 -18.96 10.11
CA LYS A 32 1.66 -20.16 9.37
C LYS A 32 0.65 -21.31 9.46
N ARG A 33 -0.63 -21.03 9.72
CA ARG A 33 -1.66 -22.07 9.94
C ARG A 33 -2.00 -22.84 8.66
N LEU A 34 -1.60 -22.32 7.50
CA LEU A 34 -1.90 -22.91 6.20
C LEU A 34 -0.69 -23.72 5.72
N PRO A 35 -0.90 -24.84 5.00
CA PRO A 35 0.19 -25.71 4.53
C PRO A 35 1.07 -25.07 3.45
N PHE A 36 0.84 -23.80 3.12
CA PHE A 36 1.61 -23.01 2.16
C PHE A 36 1.66 -21.54 2.59
N MET A 37 2.70 -20.84 2.13
CA MET A 37 2.88 -19.41 2.39
C MET A 37 2.12 -18.58 1.37
N PHE A 38 1.24 -17.71 1.84
CA PHE A 38 0.64 -16.70 0.98
C PHE A 38 1.61 -15.54 0.77
N GLN A 39 1.85 -15.16 -0.48
CA GLN A 39 2.54 -13.93 -0.80
C GLN A 39 1.62 -13.05 -1.64
N ARG A 40 1.36 -11.84 -1.16
CA ARG A 40 0.52 -10.85 -1.83
C ARG A 40 1.37 -9.67 -2.25
N GLN A 41 1.39 -9.36 -3.54
CA GLN A 41 1.96 -8.10 -4.03
C GLN A 41 0.88 -7.03 -4.07
N GLN A 42 1.04 -5.97 -3.28
CA GLN A 42 0.13 -4.82 -3.27
C GLN A 42 0.90 -3.50 -3.34
N PHE A 43 0.31 -2.47 -3.94
CA PHE A 43 0.80 -1.11 -3.75
C PHE A 43 0.54 -0.65 -2.32
N SER A 44 1.42 0.17 -1.77
CA SER A 44 1.26 0.75 -0.43
C SER A 44 0.29 1.92 -0.43
N LEU A 45 -0.91 1.71 -0.97
CA LEU A 45 -1.94 2.73 -1.15
C LEU A 45 -3.33 2.13 -0.95
N ILE A 46 -4.23 2.91 -0.36
CA ILE A 46 -5.65 2.57 -0.20
C ILE A 46 -6.46 3.83 -0.48
N VAL A 47 -7.43 3.76 -1.41
CA VAL A 47 -8.43 4.82 -1.60
C VAL A 47 -9.54 4.58 -0.58
N SER A 48 -9.90 5.59 0.20
CA SER A 48 -10.91 5.44 1.24
C SER A 48 -11.79 6.67 1.40
N PHE A 49 -13.07 6.53 1.05
CA PHE A 49 -14.13 7.46 1.47
C PHE A 49 -14.75 7.06 2.82
N VAL A 50 -14.64 5.77 3.18
CA VAL A 50 -15.16 5.20 4.42
C VAL A 50 -14.10 4.27 4.99
N MET A 51 -13.67 4.53 6.22
CA MET A 51 -12.70 3.71 6.95
C MET A 51 -13.41 2.87 8.01
N THR A 52 -12.84 1.73 8.37
CA THR A 52 -13.31 0.99 9.54
C THR A 52 -13.02 1.78 10.81
N ILE A 53 -13.86 1.63 11.85
CA ILE A 53 -13.75 2.40 13.10
C ILE A 53 -12.33 2.35 13.68
N TYR A 54 -11.71 1.16 13.73
CA TYR A 54 -10.35 0.99 14.23
C TYR A 54 -9.29 1.72 13.40
N LYS A 55 -9.52 1.90 12.10
CA LYS A 55 -8.60 2.63 11.22
C LYS A 55 -8.78 4.15 11.30
N SER A 56 -9.96 4.63 11.70
CA SER A 56 -10.25 6.04 11.93
C SER A 56 -10.07 6.47 13.39
N GLN A 57 -9.79 5.53 14.28
CA GLN A 57 -9.38 5.81 15.65
C GLN A 57 -7.89 6.12 15.61
N GLU A 58 -7.53 7.34 16.04
CA GLU A 58 -6.13 7.73 16.26
C GLU A 58 -5.48 6.91 17.38
#